data_AF-A0A418N0F8-F1
#
_entry.id   AF-A0A418N0F8-F1
#
_cell.length_a   1.000
_cell.length_b   1.000
_cell.length_c   1.000
_cell.angle_alpha   90.00
_cell.angle_beta   90.00
_cell.angle_gamma   90.00
#
_symmetry.space_group_name_H-M   'P 1'
#
loop_
_entity.id
_entity.type
_entity.pdbx_description
1 polymer ?
#
loop_
_entity_poly.entity_id
_entity_poly.type
_entity_poly.pdbx_seq_one_letter_code
_entity_poly.pdbx_strand_id
1 'polypeptide(L)'
;MIRRRMAGALAALAMVGTALVAGAAPAQADPPGGTLRGVYYDYWFCQSYGRQGVAEQRWDWWYCEQSASPQSAQWFLWTFNY
;
A
#
# COMPACT_ATOMS: atom_id res chain seq x y z
N MET A 1 23.24 47.78 19.15
CA MET A 1 23.20 46.33 19.50
C MET A 1 22.17 45.67 18.60
N ILE A 2 22.62 44.72 17.77
CA ILE A 2 21.88 44.16 16.63
C ILE A 2 20.92 43.06 17.13
N ARG A 3 19.61 43.23 16.91
CA ARG A 3 18.62 42.16 17.03
C ARG A 3 18.81 41.19 15.87
N ARG A 4 19.13 39.92 16.17
CA ARG A 4 18.95 38.82 15.21
C ARG A 4 18.08 37.75 15.84
N ARG A 5 16.84 37.72 15.36
CA ARG A 5 15.90 36.60 15.48
C ARG A 5 16.53 35.39 14.82
N MET A 6 16.67 34.29 15.54
CA MET A 6 16.88 32.99 14.94
C MET A 6 15.95 32.01 15.67
N ALA A 7 14.74 31.90 15.13
CA ALA A 7 13.80 30.85 15.48
C ALA A 7 14.43 29.51 15.05
N GLY A 8 14.73 28.67 16.04
CA GLY A 8 15.42 27.40 15.85
C GLY A 8 14.50 26.30 15.30
N ALA A 9 15.08 25.52 14.37
CA ALA A 9 14.82 24.11 14.03
C ALA A 9 13.35 23.73 13.71
N LEU A 10 12.91 23.47 12.47
CA LEU A 10 13.37 22.44 11.52
C LEU A 10 13.69 21.08 12.16
N ALA A 11 12.66 20.36 12.59
CA ALA A 11 12.59 18.89 12.74
C ALA A 11 11.10 18.55 12.92
N ALA A 12 10.46 17.59 12.25
CA ALA A 12 10.96 16.32 11.75
C ALA A 12 10.31 16.00 10.41
N LEU A 13 11.11 15.36 9.57
CA LEU A 13 10.72 14.80 8.29
C LEU A 13 9.47 13.94 8.44
N ALA A 14 8.46 14.24 7.63
CA ALA A 14 7.37 13.34 7.33
C ALA A 14 7.98 12.02 6.86
N MET A 15 7.90 11.00 7.71
CA MET A 15 8.41 9.67 7.44
C MET A 15 7.62 9.08 6.28
N VAL A 16 8.25 9.11 5.11
CA VAL A 16 8.20 8.13 4.01
C VAL A 16 6.97 7.22 4.05
N GLY A 17 5.92 7.66 3.36
CA GLY A 17 4.76 6.83 3.00
C GLY A 17 4.44 6.94 1.51
N THR A 18 5.38 7.41 0.68
CA THR A 18 5.21 7.40 -0.78
C THR A 18 5.54 6.01 -1.31
N ALA A 19 4.62 5.06 -1.12
CA ALA A 19 4.55 3.88 -1.96
C ALA A 19 4.03 4.32 -3.34
N LEU A 20 4.88 5.02 -4.09
CA LEU A 20 4.71 5.25 -5.51
C LEU A 20 4.92 3.91 -6.22
N VAL A 21 3.88 3.09 -6.28
CA VAL A 21 3.80 2.00 -7.26
C VAL A 21 2.90 2.50 -8.38
N ALA A 22 3.42 3.45 -9.16
CA ALA A 22 2.89 3.78 -10.48
C ALA A 22 3.41 2.74 -11.48
N GLY A 23 3.07 1.46 -11.24
CA GLY A 23 3.02 0.46 -12.28
C GLY A 23 1.55 0.27 -12.57
N ALA A 24 1.10 0.61 -13.78
CA ALA A 24 -0.18 0.14 -14.28
C ALA A 24 -0.06 -1.38 -14.38
N ALA A 25 -0.33 -2.05 -13.26
CA ALA A 25 -0.40 -3.50 -13.20
C ALA A 25 -1.52 -3.92 -14.16
N PRO A 26 -1.40 -5.10 -14.83
CA PRO A 26 -2.42 -5.56 -15.77
C PRO A 26 -3.79 -5.41 -15.11
N ALA A 27 -4.75 -4.85 -15.85
CA ALA A 27 -6.12 -4.64 -15.38
C ALA A 27 -6.77 -5.99 -15.10
N GLN A 28 -6.47 -6.56 -13.94
CA GLN A 28 -7.20 -7.68 -13.37
C GLN A 28 -8.57 -7.12 -12.99
N ALA A 29 -9.61 -7.75 -13.52
CA ALA A 29 -10.97 -7.38 -13.23
C ALA A 29 -11.16 -7.39 -11.72
N ASP A 30 -11.62 -6.27 -11.16
CA ASP A 30 -11.92 -6.20 -9.74
C ASP A 30 -12.93 -7.30 -9.41
N PRO A 31 -12.65 -8.20 -8.46
CA PRO A 31 -13.63 -9.18 -8.00
C PRO A 31 -14.87 -8.43 -7.47
N PRO A 32 -16.08 -8.97 -7.63
CA PRO A 32 -17.29 -8.28 -7.20
C PRO A 32 -17.24 -7.97 -5.69
N GLY A 33 -17.19 -6.67 -5.36
CA GLY A 33 -17.09 -6.16 -3.99
C GLY A 33 -15.67 -5.96 -3.46
N GLY A 34 -14.62 -6.32 -4.21
CA GLY A 34 -13.23 -6.14 -3.81
C GLY A 34 -12.61 -4.90 -4.42
N THR A 35 -11.88 -4.15 -3.61
CA THR A 35 -11.11 -2.98 -4.05
C THR A 35 -9.63 -3.33 -4.11
N LEU A 36 -8.96 -2.99 -5.22
CA LEU A 36 -7.51 -3.15 -5.32
C LEU A 36 -6.82 -2.15 -4.40
N ARG A 37 -6.10 -2.66 -3.40
CA ARG A 37 -5.39 -1.81 -2.42
C ARG A 37 -3.93 -1.58 -2.79
N GLY A 38 -3.31 -2.54 -3.46
CA GLY A 38 -1.90 -2.45 -3.85
C GLY A 38 -1.42 -3.68 -4.60
N VAL A 39 -0.23 -3.55 -5.19
CA VAL A 39 0.42 -4.62 -5.96
C VAL A 39 1.84 -4.80 -5.41
N TYR A 40 2.20 -6.05 -5.12
CA TYR A 40 3.43 -6.42 -4.41
C TYR A 40 4.20 -7.48 -5.20
N TYR A 41 5.52 -7.50 -5.12
CA TYR A 41 6.32 -8.57 -5.76
C TYR A 41 6.47 -9.81 -4.86
N ASP A 42 6.17 -9.67 -3.58
CA ASP A 42 6.28 -10.75 -2.61
C ASP A 42 4.91 -11.14 -2.05
N TYR A 43 4.62 -12.44 -2.12
CA TYR A 43 3.39 -13.02 -1.59
C TYR A 43 3.31 -12.86 -0.06
N TRP A 44 4.42 -13.07 0.64
CA TRP A 44 4.46 -12.98 2.10
C TRP A 44 4.17 -11.56 2.58
N PHE A 45 4.73 -10.57 1.90
CA PHE A 45 4.42 -9.17 2.14
C PHE A 45 2.93 -8.88 1.90
N CYS A 46 2.38 -9.30 0.76
CA CYS A 46 0.96 -9.12 0.45
C CYS A 46 0.07 -9.70 1.56
N GLN A 47 0.40 -10.92 2.02
CA GLN A 47 -0.35 -11.60 3.07
C GLN A 47 -0.23 -10.91 4.42
N SER A 48 0.99 -10.50 4.79
CA SER A 48 1.23 -9.81 6.06
C SER A 48 0.52 -8.45 6.11
N TYR A 49 0.58 -7.68 5.03
CA TYR A 49 -0.08 -6.38 4.93
C TYR A 49 -1.61 -6.53 4.98
N GLY A 50 -2.15 -7.50 4.22
CA GLY A 50 -3.55 -7.91 4.27
C GLY A 50 -4.03 -8.18 5.70
N ARG A 51 -3.31 -9.04 6.42
CA ARG A 51 -3.62 -9.39 7.82
C ARG A 51 -3.54 -8.19 8.76
N GLN A 52 -2.52 -7.34 8.63
CA GLN A 52 -2.39 -6.15 9.46
C GLN A 52 -3.59 -5.20 9.27
N GLY A 53 -4.05 -5.00 8.04
CA GLY A 53 -5.23 -4.14 7.83
C GLY A 53 -6.52 -4.69 8.41
N VAL A 54 -6.71 -6.02 8.48
CA VAL A 54 -7.84 -6.60 9.24
C VAL A 54 -7.70 -6.32 10.73
N ALA A 55 -6.50 -6.51 11.28
CA ALA A 55 -6.24 -6.25 12.71
C ALA A 55 -6.44 -4.77 13.06
N GLU A 56 -6.15 -3.86 12.14
CA GLU A 56 -6.35 -2.42 12.26
C GLU A 56 -7.74 -1.94 11.80
N GLN A 57 -8.66 -2.86 11.48
CA GLN A 57 -10.02 -2.56 10.99
C GLN A 57 -10.06 -1.65 9.76
N ARG A 58 -9.06 -1.73 8.87
CA ARG A 58 -9.02 -1.02 7.59
C ARG A 58 -9.85 -1.71 6.49
N TRP A 59 -10.11 -3.00 6.66
CA TRP A 59 -10.97 -3.83 5.82
C TRP A 59 -11.39 -5.10 6.59
N ASP A 60 -12.52 -5.69 6.24
CA ASP A 60 -13.05 -6.89 6.89
C ASP A 60 -12.38 -8.17 6.38
N TRP A 61 -12.06 -8.20 5.08
CA TRP A 61 -11.43 -9.35 4.44
C TRP A 61 -10.42 -8.90 3.37
N TRP A 62 -9.49 -9.79 3.06
CA TRP A 62 -8.52 -9.59 1.99
C TRP A 62 -8.12 -10.89 1.32
N TYR A 63 -7.61 -10.81 0.10
CA TYR A 63 -6.88 -11.90 -0.53
C TYR A 63 -5.78 -11.37 -1.44
N CYS A 64 -4.80 -12.22 -1.71
CA CYS A 64 -3.71 -11.93 -2.63
C CYS A 64 -3.87 -12.78 -3.88
N GLU A 65 -3.93 -12.13 -5.04
CA GLU A 65 -4.05 -12.78 -6.34
C GLU A 65 -2.74 -12.62 -7.11
N GLN A 66 -2.25 -13.69 -7.73
CA GLN A 66 -1.11 -13.57 -8.62
C GLN A 66 -1.55 -12.98 -9.97
N SER A 67 -0.70 -12.17 -10.58
CA SER A 67 -0.96 -11.68 -11.94
C SER A 67 -1.05 -12.84 -12.91
N ALA A 68 -2.02 -12.76 -13.83
CA ALA A 68 -2.20 -13.75 -14.89
C ALA A 68 -1.01 -13.79 -15.88
N SER A 69 -0.15 -12.76 -15.88
CA SER A 69 0.99 -12.71 -16.77
C SER A 69 2.17 -13.49 -16.18
N PRO A 70 2.68 -14.53 -16.87
CA PRO A 70 3.84 -15.30 -16.41
C PRO A 70 5.13 -14.45 -16.37
N GLN A 71 5.12 -13.27 -16.97
CA GLN A 71 6.27 -12.36 -17.04
C GLN A 71 6.31 -11.37 -15.87
N SER A 72 5.22 -11.26 -15.10
CA SER A 72 5.13 -10.38 -13.95
C SER A 72 4.54 -11.15 -12.77
N ALA A 73 5.38 -11.78 -11.95
CA ALA A 73 4.97 -12.42 -10.71
C ALA A 73 4.62 -11.36 -9.64
N GLN A 74 3.60 -10.56 -9.94
CA GLN A 74 3.05 -9.53 -9.07
C GLN A 74 1.84 -10.09 -8.34
N TRP A 75 1.65 -9.68 -7.09
CA TRP A 75 0.60 -10.09 -6.18
C TRP A 75 -0.29 -8.89 -5.89
N PHE A 76 -1.53 -9.00 -6.32
CA PHE A 76 -2.56 -7.98 -6.17
C PHE A 76 -3.26 -8.21 -4.85
N LEU A 77 -3.22 -7.20 -3.99
CA LEU A 77 -3.95 -7.21 -2.74
C LEU A 77 -5.33 -6.64 -2.97
N TRP A 78 -6.31 -7.52 -2.86
CA TRP A 78 -7.72 -7.18 -2.89
C TRP A 78 -8.27 -7.13 -1.48
N THR A 79 -9.04 -6.10 -1.19
CA THR A 79 -9.65 -5.89 0.14
C THR A 79 -11.16 -5.72 0.00
N PHE A 80 -11.92 -6.28 0.93
CA PHE A 80 -13.37 -6.22 0.98
C PHE A 80 -13.82 -5.58 2.30
N ASN A 81 -14.91 -4.83 2.21
CA ASN A 81 -15.64 -4.31 3.35
C ASN A 81 -17.08 -4.80 3.22
N TYR A 82 -17.64 -5.36 4.30
CA TYR A 82 -18.97 -5.97 4.33
C TYR A 82 -19.97 -5.11 5.11
#